data_AF-A0A842PF55-F1
#
_entry.id   AF-A0A842PF55-F1
#
_cell.length_a   1.000
_cell.length_b   1.000
_cell.length_c   1.000
_cell.angle_alpha   90.00
_cell.angle_beta   90.00
_cell.angle_gamma   90.00
#
_symmetry.space_group_name_H-M   'P 1'
#
loop_
_entity.id
_entity.type
_entity.pdbx_description
1 polymer ?
#
loop_
_entity_poly.entity_id
_entity_poly.type
_entity_poly.pdbx_seq_one_letter_code
_entity_poly.pdbx_strand_id
1 'polypeptide(L)'
;MTGATADYATYITYAVLILIFATAVWFIIKKGKQNIADAKDDAAPKIAGEDDIGGAAQNPEQFAEPDDDALDEMGALLGEDEEELKA
;
A
#
# COMPACT_ATOMS: atom_id res chain seq x y z
N MET A 1 2.94 66.94 -7.58
CA MET A 1 4.00 65.96 -7.92
C MET A 1 3.87 64.75 -6.99
N THR A 2 2.95 63.80 -7.28
CA THR A 2 2.70 62.64 -6.40
C THR A 2 2.53 61.31 -7.15
N GLY A 3 2.72 61.29 -8.47
CA GLY A 3 2.48 60.08 -9.29
C GLY A 3 3.63 59.07 -9.31
N ALA A 4 4.89 59.52 -9.24
CA ALA A 4 6.05 58.63 -9.40
C ALA A 4 6.26 57.70 -8.19
N THR A 5 6.12 58.21 -6.96
CA THR A 5 6.36 57.41 -5.74
C THR A 5 5.28 56.35 -5.50
N ALA A 6 4.03 56.61 -5.88
CA ALA A 6 2.92 55.67 -5.77
C ALA A 6 3.07 54.46 -6.71
N ASP A 7 3.66 54.68 -7.88
CA ASP A 7 3.89 53.63 -8.87
C ASP A 7 4.99 52.66 -8.40
N TYR A 8 6.13 53.18 -7.91
CA TYR A 8 7.18 52.34 -7.33
C TYR A 8 6.71 51.54 -6.11
N ALA A 9 5.92 52.15 -5.21
CA ALA A 9 5.37 51.46 -4.06
C ALA A 9 4.48 50.27 -4.46
N THR A 10 3.70 50.43 -5.53
CA THR A 10 2.84 49.39 -6.09
C THR A 10 3.67 48.24 -6.68
N TYR A 11 4.68 48.54 -7.50
CA TYR A 11 5.58 47.51 -8.05
C TYR A 11 6.38 46.78 -6.97
N ILE A 12 6.89 47.49 -5.96
CA ILE A 12 7.59 46.89 -4.83
C ILE A 12 6.66 45.96 -4.06
N THR A 13 5.41 46.38 -3.81
CA THR A 13 4.41 45.55 -3.13
C THR A 13 4.15 44.26 -3.90
N TYR A 14 3.92 44.33 -5.22
CA TYR A 14 3.73 43.13 -6.03
C TYR A 14 4.98 42.24 -6.09
N ALA A 15 6.18 42.82 -6.18
CA ALA A 15 7.42 42.06 -6.16
C ALA A 15 7.59 41.27 -4.84
N VAL A 16 7.28 41.90 -3.70
CA VAL A 16 7.30 41.26 -2.38
C VAL A 16 6.25 40.15 -2.30
N LEU A 17 5.02 40.39 -2.78
CA LEU A 17 3.97 39.37 -2.81
C LEU A 17 4.36 38.15 -3.66
N ILE A 18 4.97 38.38 -4.83
CA ILE A 18 5.46 37.29 -5.70
C ILE A 18 6.56 36.49 -4.99
N LEU A 19 7.48 37.15 -4.28
CA LEU A 19 8.52 36.46 -3.52
C LEU A 19 7.94 35.61 -2.39
N ILE A 20 6.97 36.13 -1.64
CA ILE A 20 6.27 35.39 -0.57
C ILE A 20 5.51 34.21 -1.16
N PHE A 21 4.82 34.39 -2.28
CA PHE A 21 4.11 33.30 -2.96
C PHE A 21 5.07 32.22 -3.47
N ALA A 22 6.16 32.61 -4.11
CA ALA A 22 7.17 31.67 -4.62
C ALA A 22 7.81 30.86 -3.49
N THR A 23 8.13 31.50 -2.36
CA THR A 23 8.67 30.82 -1.18
C THR A 23 7.66 29.86 -0.55
N ALA A 24 6.37 30.24 -0.48
CA ALA A 24 5.32 29.35 0.00
C ALA A 24 5.15 28.11 -0.91
N VAL A 25 5.10 28.30 -2.22
CA VAL A 25 5.02 27.20 -3.21
C VAL A 25 6.22 26.27 -3.07
N TRP A 26 7.44 26.81 -2.99
CA TRP A 26 8.64 26.01 -2.79
C TRP A 26 8.60 25.21 -1.48
N PHE A 27 8.15 25.83 -0.39
CA PHE A 27 8.04 25.18 0.92
C PHE A 27 7.04 24.02 0.89
N ILE A 28 5.87 24.22 0.27
CA ILE A 28 4.84 23.18 0.11
C ILE A 28 5.39 22.02 -0.72
N ILE A 29 6.05 22.28 -1.84
CA ILE A 29 6.64 21.22 -2.68
C ILE A 29 7.71 20.46 -1.91
N LYS A 30 8.56 21.15 -1.14
CA LYS A 30 9.61 20.54 -0.32
C LYS A 30 9.03 19.62 0.76
N LYS A 31 8.00 20.07 1.49
CA LYS A 31 7.32 19.24 2.50
C LYS A 31 6.50 18.11 1.87
N GLY A 32 5.82 18.37 0.76
CA GLY A 32 5.04 17.37 0.03
C GLY A 32 5.92 16.21 -0.44
N LYS A 33 7.15 16.46 -0.88
CA LYS A 33 8.10 15.40 -1.23
C LYS A 33 8.47 14.49 -0.06
N GLN A 34 8.52 15.00 1.18
CA GLN A 34 8.79 14.19 2.36
C GLN A 34 7.58 13.31 2.69
N ASN A 35 6.37 13.89 2.71
CA ASN A 35 5.15 13.11 2.91
C ASN A 35 4.87 12.09 1.79
N ILE A 36 5.28 12.37 0.55
CA ILE A 36 5.13 11.42 -0.57
C ILE A 36 6.16 10.29 -0.47
N ALA A 37 7.33 10.51 0.10
CA ALA A 37 8.30 9.44 0.35
C ALA A 37 7.76 8.50 1.44
N ASP A 38 7.31 9.05 2.57
CA ASP A 38 6.72 8.27 3.65
C ASP A 38 5.43 7.55 3.19
N ALA A 39 4.57 8.23 2.43
CA ALA A 39 3.37 7.61 1.86
C ALA A 39 3.68 6.59 0.75
N LYS A 40 4.85 6.65 0.09
CA LYS A 40 5.27 5.63 -0.88
C LYS A 40 5.80 4.39 -0.20
N ASP A 41 6.46 4.54 0.94
CA ASP A 41 6.89 3.41 1.76
C ASP A 41 5.66 2.73 2.40
N ASP A 42 4.70 3.50 2.92
CA ASP A 42 3.44 2.97 3.45
C ASP A 42 2.52 2.38 2.37
N ALA A 43 2.54 2.93 1.15
CA ALA A 43 1.77 2.45 0.00
C ALA A 43 2.55 1.46 -0.88
N ALA A 44 3.76 1.06 -0.47
CA ALA A 44 4.48 0.00 -1.15
C ALA A 44 3.60 -1.26 -1.14
N PRO A 45 3.46 -1.96 -2.28
CA PRO A 45 2.65 -3.17 -2.33
C PRO A 45 3.27 -4.17 -1.36
N LYS A 46 2.50 -4.55 -0.33
CA LYS A 46 2.92 -5.53 0.66
C LYS A 46 3.43 -6.78 -0.05
N ILE A 47 4.72 -7.06 0.07
CA ILE A 47 5.33 -8.24 -0.54
C ILE A 47 4.97 -9.43 0.35
N ALA A 48 4.45 -10.50 -0.26
CA ALA A 48 4.12 -11.73 0.47
C ALA A 48 5.37 -12.24 1.22
N GLY A 49 5.29 -12.28 2.56
CA GLY A 49 6.40 -12.67 3.44
C GLY A 49 7.04 -11.52 4.24
N GLU A 50 6.64 -10.26 4.03
CA GLU A 50 7.08 -9.11 4.86
C GLU A 50 6.18 -8.84 6.08
N ASP A 51 4.98 -9.42 6.13
CA ASP A 51 4.14 -9.37 7.35
C ASP A 51 4.74 -10.30 8.42
N ASP A 52 4.82 -9.82 9.68
CA ASP A 52 5.30 -10.60 10.84
C ASP A 52 4.51 -11.90 11.06
N ILE A 53 3.29 -11.98 10.52
CA ILE A 53 2.50 -13.21 10.45
C ILE A 53 3.06 -14.02 9.27
N GLY A 54 4.15 -14.74 9.53
CA GLY A 54 4.70 -15.73 8.61
C GLY A 54 3.58 -16.66 8.16
N GLY A 55 3.39 -16.80 6.84
CA GLY A 55 2.29 -17.55 6.21
C GLY A 55 2.25 -19.05 6.47
N ALA A 56 2.81 -19.51 7.60
CA ALA A 56 2.63 -20.84 8.10
C ALA A 56 1.21 -21.01 8.65
N ALA A 57 0.64 -22.19 8.44
CA ALA A 57 -0.57 -22.58 9.14
C ALA A 57 -0.32 -22.54 10.66
N GLN A 58 -1.31 -22.09 11.43
CA GLN A 58 -1.21 -22.06 12.90
C GLN A 58 -0.96 -23.44 13.51
N ASN A 59 -1.48 -24.50 12.86
CA ASN A 59 -1.20 -25.89 13.16
C ASN A 59 -0.72 -26.57 11.87
N PRO A 60 0.59 -26.60 11.59
CA PRO A 60 1.11 -27.28 10.41
C PRO A 60 0.92 -28.80 10.48
N GLU A 61 0.81 -29.38 11.68
CA GLU A 61 0.67 -30.82 11.90
C GLU A 61 -0.65 -31.38 11.39
N GLN A 62 -1.71 -30.56 11.30
CA GLN A 62 -3.01 -30.98 10.76
C GLN A 62 -2.95 -31.28 9.25
N PHE A 63 -1.89 -30.85 8.58
CA PHE A 63 -1.62 -31.13 7.17
C PHE A 63 -0.59 -32.24 6.98
N ALA A 64 -0.08 -32.83 8.07
CA ALA A 64 0.88 -33.93 8.00
C ALA A 64 0.23 -35.26 7.60
N GLU A 65 -1.04 -35.45 7.96
CA GLU A 65 -1.85 -36.61 7.60
C GLU A 65 -3.25 -36.12 7.16
N PRO A 66 -3.84 -36.68 6.09
CA PRO A 66 -5.21 -36.37 5.71
C PRO A 66 -6.18 -36.82 6.80
N ASP A 67 -7.30 -36.11 6.97
CA ASP A 67 -8.38 -36.56 7.84
C ASP A 67 -9.21 -37.68 7.19
N ASP A 68 -10.05 -38.34 7.98
CA ASP A 68 -10.89 -39.44 7.53
C ASP A 68 -11.81 -39.03 6.37
N ASP A 69 -12.33 -37.80 6.40
CA ASP A 69 -13.17 -37.25 5.33
C ASP A 69 -12.37 -37.10 4.01
N ALA A 70 -11.12 -36.63 4.06
CA ALA A 70 -10.24 -36.57 2.88
C ALA A 70 -9.83 -37.97 2.40
N LEU A 71 -9.68 -38.94 3.30
CA LEU A 71 -9.39 -40.34 2.94
C LEU A 71 -10.57 -40.97 2.21
N ASP A 72 -11.80 -40.72 2.65
CA ASP A 72 -13.03 -41.20 1.99
C ASP A 72 -13.19 -40.59 0.59
N GLU A 73 -12.91 -39.30 0.43
CA GLU A 73 -12.89 -38.64 -0.89
C GLU A 73 -11.84 -39.25 -1.83
N MET A 74 -10.65 -39.58 -1.30
CA MET A 74 -9.60 -40.25 -2.07
C MET A 74 -9.99 -41.68 -2.45
N GLY A 75 -10.69 -42.41 -1.58
CA GLY A 75 -11.23 -43.75 -1.86
C GLY A 75 -12.27 -43.73 -2.99
N ALA A 76 -13.18 -42.75 -2.97
CA ALA A 76 -14.15 -42.54 -4.05
C ALA A 76 -13.46 -42.20 -5.39
N LEU A 77 -12.36 -41.43 -5.37
CA LEU A 77 -11.55 -41.14 -6.56
C LEU A 77 -10.79 -42.38 -7.09
N LEU A 78 -10.46 -43.33 -6.21
CA LEU A 78 -9.79 -44.60 -6.54
C LEU A 78 -10.77 -45.69 -7.00
N GLY A 79 -12.08 -45.45 -6.94
CA GLY A 79 -13.12 -46.44 -7.26
C GLY A 79 -13.22 -47.55 -6.21
N GLU A 80 -12.82 -47.26 -4.97
CA GLU A 80 -12.89 -48.19 -3.83
C GLU A 80 -14.23 -48.10 -3.09
N ASP A 81 -15.28 -47.59 -3.74
CA ASP A 81 -16.64 -47.64 -3.20
C ASP A 81 -16.99 -49.12 -2.95
N GLU A 82 -17.21 -49.49 -1.68
CA GLU A 82 -17.52 -50.87 -1.26
C GLU A 82 -18.74 -51.47 -1.97
N GLU A 83 -19.55 -50.65 -2.65
CA GLU A 83 -20.66 -51.06 -3.50
C GLU A 83 -20.24 -51.52 -4.91
N GLU A 84 -19.14 -51.01 -5.49
CA GLU A 84 -18.70 -51.36 -6.85
C GLU A 84 -17.87 -52.66 -6.89
N LEU A 85 -17.18 -52.98 -5.79
CA LEU A 85 -16.37 -54.21 -5.62
C LEU A 85 -17.18 -55.50 -5.45
N LYS A 86 -18.51 -55.43 -5.38
CA LYS A 86 -19.42 -56.59 -5.21
C LYS A 86 -20.19 -57.02 -6.47
N ALA A 87 -19.72 -56.65 -7.66
CA ALA A 87 -20.29 -57.10 -8.95
C ALA A 87 -19.44 -58.17 -9.65
#